data_AF-A0A416UF58-F1
#
_entry.id   AF-A0A416UF58-F1
#
_cell.length_a   1.000
_cell.length_b   1.000
_cell.length_c   1.000
_cell.angle_alpha   90.00
_cell.angle_beta   90.00
_cell.angle_gamma   90.00
#
_symmetry.space_group_name_H-M   'P 1'
#
loop_
_entity.id
_entity.type
_entity.pdbx_description
1 polymer ?
#
loop_
_entity_poly.entity_id
_entity_poly.type
_entity_poly.pdbx_seq_one_letter_code
_entity_poly.pdbx_strand_id
1 'polypeptide(L)'
;MTLEQFIEPIHNITRIRIVKGKGSRYETSEADVYIGWLGILREDKSQISKEIWRAEVKDFAVVPDIRHKDWQKLGLMKPLEPGEHPQYKFSDLTMTLYYTFFI
;
A
#
# COMPACT_ATOMS: atom_id res chain seq x y z
N MET A 1 -14.93 12.90 2.80
CA MET A 1 -13.97 13.40 1.78
C MET A 1 -13.81 12.32 0.72
N THR A 2 -13.87 12.65 -0.58
CA THR A 2 -13.71 11.62 -1.62
C THR A 2 -12.25 11.19 -1.74
N LEU A 3 -11.99 10.01 -2.32
CA LEU A 3 -10.64 9.54 -2.61
C LEU A 3 -9.85 10.56 -3.44
N GLU A 4 -10.46 11.11 -4.49
CA GLU A 4 -9.82 12.13 -5.35
C GLU A 4 -9.40 13.37 -4.54
N GLN A 5 -10.29 13.87 -3.67
CA GLN A 5 -10.00 15.04 -2.82
C GLN A 5 -8.90 14.75 -1.79
N PHE A 6 -8.87 13.54 -1.23
CA PHE A 6 -7.87 13.16 -0.22
C PHE A 6 -6.49 13.01 -0.83
N ILE A 7 -6.41 12.44 -2.04
CA ILE A 7 -5.15 12.17 -2.73
C ILE A 7 -4.55 13.44 -3.36
N GLU A 8 -5.36 14.41 -3.75
CA GLU A 8 -4.90 15.65 -4.39
C GLU A 8 -3.72 16.35 -3.70
N PRO A 9 -3.72 16.59 -2.38
CA PRO A 9 -2.60 17.24 -1.69
C PRO A 9 -1.31 16.40 -1.59
N ILE A 10 -1.32 15.13 -2.00
CA ILE A 10 -0.16 14.22 -1.90
C ILE A 10 0.72 14.39 -3.15
N HIS A 11 1.86 15.05 -3.02
CA HIS A 11 2.76 15.35 -4.16
C HIS A 11 4.04 14.51 -4.21
N ASN A 12 4.33 13.75 -3.16
CA ASN A 12 5.50 12.88 -3.11
C ASN A 12 5.30 11.58 -3.92
N ILE A 13 6.42 10.98 -4.34
CA ILE A 13 6.42 9.64 -4.95
C ILE A 13 6.05 8.63 -3.86
N THR A 14 4.77 8.28 -3.82
CA THR A 14 4.20 7.46 -2.76
C THR A 14 3.55 6.23 -3.34
N ARG A 15 3.78 5.09 -2.69
CA ARG A 15 3.06 3.87 -2.97
C ARG A 15 1.73 3.92 -2.25
N ILE A 16 0.66 3.68 -2.99
CA ILE A 16 -0.70 3.72 -2.45
C ILE A 16 -1.35 2.35 -2.58
N ARG A 17 -2.32 2.14 -1.70
CA ARG A 17 -3.20 0.98 -1.72
C ARG A 17 -4.62 1.47 -1.52
N ILE A 18 -5.56 0.99 -2.32
CA ILE A 18 -6.98 1.33 -2.21
C ILE A 18 -7.74 0.04 -1.94
N VAL A 19 -8.52 0.03 -0.86
CA VAL A 19 -9.21 -1.16 -0.34
C VAL A 19 -10.70 -0.86 -0.26
N LYS A 20 -11.52 -1.71 -0.88
CA LYS A 20 -12.99 -1.59 -0.83
C LYS A 20 -13.57 -2.41 0.32
N GLY A 21 -14.27 -1.76 1.25
CA GLY A 21 -14.91 -2.42 2.39
C GLY A 21 -13.93 -2.85 3.49
N LYS A 22 -14.14 -4.05 4.06
CA LYS A 22 -13.33 -4.57 5.17
C LYS A 22 -12.16 -5.40 4.65
N GLY A 23 -11.03 -4.75 4.36
CA GLY A 23 -9.76 -5.43 4.08
C GLY A 23 -8.75 -5.28 5.22
N SER A 24 -7.73 -6.14 5.25
CA SER A 24 -6.63 -6.05 6.20
C SER A 24 -5.74 -4.83 5.93
N ARG A 25 -5.19 -4.20 6.97
CA ARG A 25 -4.19 -3.13 6.83
C ARG A 25 -2.85 -3.64 6.33
N TYR A 26 -2.50 -4.88 6.66
CA TYR A 26 -1.17 -5.45 6.44
C TYR A 26 -1.13 -6.44 5.28
N GLU A 27 -2.23 -7.16 5.07
CA GLU A 27 -2.30 -8.22 4.07
C GLU A 27 -3.12 -7.79 2.87
N THR A 28 -2.65 -8.19 1.69
CA THR A 28 -3.38 -8.01 0.44
C THR A 28 -4.51 -9.02 0.33
N SER A 29 -5.63 -8.62 -0.28
CA SER A 29 -6.82 -9.47 -0.43
C SER A 29 -7.59 -9.08 -1.69
N GLU A 30 -8.68 -9.80 -1.98
CA GLU A 30 -9.59 -9.47 -3.09
C GLU A 30 -10.30 -8.12 -2.91
N ALA A 31 -10.27 -7.54 -1.71
CA ALA A 31 -10.75 -6.19 -1.44
C ALA A 31 -9.83 -5.09 -2.02
N ASP A 32 -8.61 -5.43 -2.43
CA ASP A 32 -7.67 -4.48 -3.01
C ASP A 32 -8.03 -4.16 -4.45
N VAL A 33 -8.51 -2.93 -4.65
CA VAL A 33 -8.88 -2.45 -6.00
C VAL A 33 -7.69 -1.78 -6.69
N TYR A 34 -6.64 -1.41 -5.94
CA TYR A 34 -5.41 -0.85 -6.49
C TYR A 34 -4.23 -1.02 -5.54
N ILE A 35 -3.07 -1.42 -6.08
CA ILE A 35 -1.78 -1.40 -5.38
C ILE A 35 -0.73 -0.90 -6.36
N GLY A 36 -0.15 0.27 -6.12
CA GLY A 36 0.77 0.85 -7.09
C GLY A 36 1.28 2.22 -6.70
N TRP A 37 1.90 2.90 -7.66
CA TRP A 37 2.43 4.24 -7.47
C TRP A 37 1.35 5.28 -7.75
N LEU A 38 1.21 6.27 -6.86
CA LEU A 38 0.25 7.35 -7.06
C LEU A 38 0.47 8.10 -8.38
N GLY A 39 1.73 8.30 -8.78
CA GLY A 39 2.05 8.94 -10.06
C GLY A 39 1.48 8.17 -11.26
N ILE A 40 1.55 6.83 -11.25
CA ILE A 40 1.00 6.00 -12.31
C ILE A 40 -0.54 6.09 -12.32
N LEU A 41 -1.17 6.03 -11.15
CA LEU A 41 -2.63 6.15 -11.05
C LEU A 41 -3.15 7.52 -11.54
N ARG A 42 -2.34 8.58 -11.38
CA ARG A 42 -2.68 9.92 -11.87
C ARG A 42 -2.54 10.03 -13.40
N GLU A 43 -1.47 9.50 -13.96
CA GLU A 43 -1.24 9.45 -15.41
C GLU A 43 -2.32 8.61 -16.11
N ASP A 44 -2.69 7.48 -15.52
CA ASP A 44 -3.70 6.57 -16.03
C ASP A 44 -4.83 6.35 -15.01
N LYS A 45 -5.77 7.30 -14.98
CA LYS A 45 -6.96 7.25 -14.13
C LYS A 45 -7.89 6.06 -14.43
N SER A 46 -7.69 5.33 -15.55
CA SER A 46 -8.53 4.20 -15.94
C SER A 46 -8.24 2.92 -15.15
N GLN A 47 -7.12 2.87 -14.41
CA GLN A 47 -6.76 1.72 -13.57
C GLN A 47 -7.75 1.47 -12.42
N ILE A 48 -8.58 2.47 -12.08
CA ILE A 48 -9.72 2.31 -11.18
C ILE A 48 -10.96 2.99 -11.78
N SER A 49 -12.15 2.53 -11.39
CA SER A 49 -13.39 3.09 -11.91
C SER A 49 -13.67 4.50 -11.36
N LYS A 50 -14.51 5.26 -12.07
CA LYS A 50 -14.98 6.58 -11.61
C LYS A 50 -15.73 6.52 -10.26
N GLU A 51 -16.36 5.38 -9.95
CA GLU A 51 -17.00 5.14 -8.66
C GLU A 51 -15.97 5.13 -7.53
N ILE A 52 -14.84 4.45 -7.72
CA ILE A 52 -13.75 4.38 -6.74
C ILE A 52 -13.13 5.76 -6.50
N TRP A 53 -12.89 6.55 -7.55
CA TRP A 53 -12.40 7.93 -7.40
C TRP A 53 -13.33 8.83 -6.58
N ARG A 54 -14.65 8.61 -6.69
CA ARG A 54 -15.69 9.39 -6.00
C ARG A 54 -16.11 8.79 -4.67
N ALA A 55 -15.62 7.59 -4.33
CA ALA A 55 -15.95 6.92 -3.09
C ALA A 55 -15.43 7.74 -1.89
N GLU A 56 -16.20 7.70 -0.80
CA GLU A 56 -15.81 8.36 0.44
C GLU A 56 -14.74 7.54 1.15
N VAL A 57 -13.63 8.17 1.51
CA VAL A 57 -12.60 7.54 2.35
C VAL A 57 -13.14 7.37 3.76
N LYS A 58 -13.27 6.13 4.22
CA LYS A 58 -13.75 5.74 5.54
C LYS A 58 -12.64 5.62 6.57
N ASP A 59 -11.44 5.23 6.14
CA ASP A 59 -10.26 5.13 6.99
C ASP A 59 -8.99 5.37 6.16
N PHE A 60 -7.92 5.79 6.82
CA PHE A 60 -6.61 6.03 6.23
C PHE A 60 -5.50 5.51 7.14
N ALA A 61 -4.59 4.72 6.59
CA ALA A 61 -3.44 4.20 7.32
C ALA A 61 -2.15 4.38 6.54
N VAL A 62 -1.07 4.73 7.25
CA VAL A 62 0.28 4.68 6.72
C VAL A 62 0.92 3.39 7.22
N VAL A 63 1.09 2.42 6.32
CA VAL A 63 1.54 1.08 6.67
C VAL A 63 2.99 0.89 6.21
N PRO A 64 3.95 0.67 7.13
CA PRO A 64 5.31 0.34 6.75
C PRO A 64 5.39 -1.10 6.24
N ASP A 65 6.00 -1.27 5.07
CA ASP A 65 6.40 -2.54 4.48
C ASP A 65 7.91 -2.65 4.56
N ILE A 66 8.36 -3.47 5.51
CA ILE A 66 9.77 -3.70 5.81
C ILE A 66 10.16 -5.03 5.17
N ARG A 67 11.08 -5.00 4.21
CA ARG A 67 11.54 -6.19 3.48
C ARG A 67 13.05 -6.30 3.55
N HIS A 68 13.57 -7.53 3.54
CA HIS A 68 15.00 -7.74 3.36
C HIS A 68 15.43 -7.29 1.95
N LYS A 69 16.59 -6.64 1.81
CA LYS A 69 17.07 -6.09 0.54
C LYS A 69 17.21 -7.14 -0.57
N ASP A 70 17.75 -8.32 -0.21
CA ASP A 70 17.98 -9.43 -1.14
C ASP A 70 16.94 -10.55 -1.05
N TRP A 71 15.71 -10.27 -0.58
CA TRP A 71 14.69 -11.31 -0.34
C TRP A 71 14.46 -12.23 -1.55
N GLN A 72 14.50 -11.71 -2.78
CA GLN A 72 14.37 -12.49 -4.01
C GLN A 72 15.55 -13.42 -4.26
N LYS A 73 16.78 -12.96 -4.05
CA LYS A 73 17.99 -13.79 -4.23
C LYS A 73 18.09 -14.87 -3.17
N LEU A 74 17.55 -14.60 -1.98
CA LEU A 74 17.59 -15.50 -0.84
C LEU A 74 16.40 -16.48 -0.79
N GLY A 75 15.46 -16.41 -1.74
CA GLY A 75 14.27 -17.26 -1.76
C GLY A 75 13.37 -17.08 -0.52
N LEU A 76 13.42 -15.91 0.13
CA LEU A 76 12.68 -15.66 1.36
C LEU A 76 11.19 -15.44 1.07
N MET A 77 10.33 -16.00 1.91
CA MET A 77 8.90 -15.70 1.91
C MET A 77 8.64 -14.23 2.27
N LYS A 78 7.46 -13.72 1.88
CA LYS A 78 6.96 -12.39 2.25
C LYS A 78 6.97 -12.26 3.80
N PRO A 79 7.27 -11.10 4.39
CA PRO A 79 7.49 -10.98 5.83
C PRO A 79 6.29 -11.48 6.65
N LEU A 80 6.55 -12.29 7.68
CA LEU A 80 5.56 -12.85 8.61
C LEU A 80 5.87 -12.43 10.06
N GLU A 81 4.86 -12.57 10.93
CA GLU A 81 4.67 -11.87 12.22
C GLU A 81 5.85 -11.84 13.22
N PRO A 82 5.89 -10.84 14.13
CA PRO A 82 7.00 -10.66 15.07
C PRO A 82 7.03 -11.76 16.15
N GLY A 83 8.14 -12.51 16.22
CA GLY A 83 8.43 -13.44 17.35
C GLY A 83 9.07 -14.77 16.96
N GLU A 84 8.87 -15.24 15.72
CA GLU A 84 9.31 -16.59 15.29
C GLU A 84 10.47 -16.59 14.28
N HIS A 85 10.95 -15.43 13.83
CA HIS A 85 11.84 -15.33 12.67
C HIS A 85 13.09 -14.42 12.85
N PRO A 86 14.15 -14.61 12.02
CA PRO A 86 15.45 -13.99 12.19
C PRO A 86 15.37 -12.46 12.31
N GLN A 87 16.05 -11.91 13.32
CA GLN A 87 16.24 -10.47 13.43
C GLN A 87 17.24 -10.01 12.36
N TYR A 88 16.75 -9.26 11.39
CA TYR A 88 17.60 -8.60 10.39
C TYR A 88 18.22 -7.33 10.97
N LYS A 89 19.48 -7.04 10.60
CA LYS A 89 20.05 -5.73 10.90
C LYS A 89 19.31 -4.68 10.08
N PHE A 90 19.17 -3.46 10.62
CA PHE A 90 18.54 -2.35 9.89
C PHE A 90 19.26 -2.04 8.55
N SER A 91 20.56 -2.34 8.46
CA SER A 91 21.35 -2.26 7.22
C SER A 91 20.85 -3.17 6.11
N ASP A 92 20.15 -4.24 6.45
CA ASP A 92 19.74 -5.30 5.52
C ASP A 92 18.27 -5.13 5.10
N LEU A 93 17.59 -4.11 5.65
CA LEU A 93 16.19 -3.83 5.45
C LEU A 93 15.98 -2.65 4.50
N THR A 94 14.91 -2.73 3.73
CA THR A 94 14.32 -1.61 2.99
C THR A 94 12.91 -1.39 3.51
N MET A 95 12.60 -0.16 3.90
CA MET A 95 11.26 0.26 4.31
C MET A 95 10.58 1.01 3.16
N THR A 96 9.37 0.60 2.81
CA THR A 96 8.47 1.35 1.92
C THR A 96 7.22 1.69 2.72
N LEU A 97 6.68 2.90 2.56
CA LEU A 97 5.40 3.27 3.18
C LEU A 97 4.28 3.11 2.15
N TYR A 98 3.21 2.44 2.53
CA TYR A 98 1.96 2.44 1.79
C TYR A 98 0.99 3.42 2.45
N TYR A 99 0.44 4.30 1.62
CA TYR A 99 -0.70 5.12 2.02
C TYR A 99 -1.94 4.34 1.61
N THR A 100 -2.60 3.76 2.60
CA THR A 100 -3.71 2.83 2.42
C THR A 100 -5.03 3.55 2.68
N PHE A 101 -5.86 3.65 1.65
CA PHE A 101 -7.19 4.26 1.70
C PHE A 101 -8.25 3.17 1.74
N PHE A 102 -9.11 3.22 2.76
CA PHE A 102 -10.28 2.35 2.86
C PHE A 102 -11.51 3.12 2.39
N ILE A 103 -12.23 2.57 1.42
CA ILE A 103 -13.40 3.18 0.79
C ILE A 103 -14.62 2.26 0.82
#